data_AF-A0A8T5TJB5-F1
#
_entry.id   AF-A0A8T5TJB5-F1
#
_cell.length_a   1.000
_cell.length_b   1.000
_cell.length_c   1.000
_cell.angle_alpha   90.00
_cell.angle_beta   90.00
_cell.angle_gamma   90.00
#
_symmetry.space_group_name_H-M   'P 1'
#
loop_
_entity.id
_entity.type
_entity.pdbx_description
1 polymer ?
#
loop_
_entity_poly.entity_id
_entity_poly.type
_entity_poly.pdbx_seq_one_letter_code
_entity_poly.pdbx_strand_id
1 'polypeptide(L)'
;MSDEIHYTIHRNMVILLASITIFLFISRILVNVFEFPLLLDGSRDVDFEILLLGLKNGLVNFYDPIVVPEGVPDWPPYYLYFWYFIFYPMGLVPFDVGVYIWDILRLITSSYVVLRGFKIIKNRTNLKWFYFTVAVGFFIDGWYNNCNFLIIFFLLFSYTSLEKDKMWLSGIFFALSTIKINSILFLPVLLIAKKIKVKDLIYYIIPFMLLCLPYIIFPGYLIQMLTNWINVTPGIQGLTFLDPIIWKAVQPSHLMFLGFMLILIFESLDKYKKKDQIR
;
A
#
# COMPACT_ATOMS: atom_id res chain seq x y z
N MET A 1 1.31 -18.70 -26.51
CA MET A 1 0.99 -17.27 -26.79
C MET A 1 2.33 -16.59 -27.02
N SER A 2 2.53 -15.83 -28.10
CA SER A 2 3.85 -15.25 -28.38
C SER A 2 4.22 -14.21 -27.32
N ASP A 3 5.51 -14.13 -26.97
CA ASP A 3 6.05 -13.16 -26.01
C ASP A 3 5.71 -11.70 -26.38
N GLU A 4 5.47 -11.44 -27.67
CA GLU A 4 5.01 -10.17 -28.23
C GLU A 4 3.66 -9.67 -27.67
N ILE A 5 2.68 -10.56 -27.52
CA ILE A 5 1.34 -10.18 -27.03
C ILE A 5 1.42 -9.79 -25.56
N HIS A 6 2.23 -10.51 -24.76
CA HIS A 6 2.48 -10.16 -23.37
C HIS A 6 3.17 -8.79 -23.27
N TYR A 7 4.26 -8.60 -24.01
CA TYR A 7 4.99 -7.33 -24.05
C TYR A 7 4.09 -6.13 -24.37
N THR A 8 3.16 -6.29 -25.32
CA THR A 8 2.22 -5.23 -25.72
C THR A 8 1.25 -4.86 -24.60
N ILE A 9 0.69 -5.83 -23.87
CA ILE A 9 -0.27 -5.56 -22.79
C ILE A 9 0.41 -4.83 -21.62
N HIS A 10 1.61 -5.25 -21.23
CA HIS A 10 2.35 -4.63 -20.12
C HIS A 10 2.74 -3.19 -20.45
N ARG A 11 3.19 -2.96 -21.69
CA ARG A 11 3.50 -1.61 -22.18
C ARG A 11 2.28 -0.71 -22.15
N ASN A 12 1.13 -1.19 -22.62
CA ASN A 12 -0.12 -0.42 -22.60
C ASN A 12 -0.54 -0.05 -21.17
N MET A 13 -0.34 -0.96 -20.21
CA MET A 13 -0.60 -0.67 -18.80
C MET A 13 0.33 0.42 -18.25
N VAL A 14 1.64 0.37 -18.55
CA VAL A 14 2.58 1.42 -18.15
C VAL A 14 2.20 2.78 -18.78
N ILE A 15 1.81 2.80 -20.06
CA ILE A 15 1.34 4.01 -20.74
C ILE A 15 0.08 4.56 -20.05
N LEU A 16 -0.86 3.70 -19.66
CA LEU A 16 -2.05 4.10 -18.91
C LEU A 16 -1.67 4.74 -17.57
N LEU A 17 -0.76 4.14 -16.80
CA LEU A 17 -0.28 4.72 -15.54
C LEU A 17 0.36 6.09 -15.76
N ALA A 18 1.20 6.25 -16.78
CA ALA A 18 1.79 7.52 -17.14
C ALA A 18 0.73 8.56 -17.51
N SER A 19 -0.30 8.16 -18.25
CA SER A 19 -1.43 9.03 -18.63
C SER A 19 -2.23 9.48 -17.41
N ILE A 20 -2.45 8.59 -16.43
CA ILE A 20 -3.07 8.94 -15.14
C ILE A 20 -2.20 9.95 -14.38
N THR A 21 -0.88 9.75 -14.32
CA THR A 21 0.03 10.72 -13.67
C THR A 21 -0.03 12.09 -14.34
N ILE A 22 -0.02 12.16 -15.67
CA ILE A 22 -0.17 13.42 -16.42
C ILE A 22 -1.52 14.06 -16.11
N PHE A 23 -2.60 13.28 -16.08
CA PHE A 23 -3.92 13.77 -15.70
C PHE A 23 -3.92 14.38 -14.29
N LEU A 24 -3.31 13.71 -13.30
CA LEU A 24 -3.20 14.21 -11.93
C LEU A 24 -2.36 15.50 -11.82
N PHE A 25 -1.33 15.64 -12.65
CA PHE A 25 -0.56 16.89 -12.73
C PHE A 25 -1.42 18.03 -13.27
N ILE A 26 -2.12 17.79 -14.38
CA ILE A 26 -3.00 18.78 -15.00
C ILE A 26 -4.13 19.15 -14.04
N SER A 27 -4.75 18.19 -13.36
CA SER A 27 -5.82 18.47 -12.41
C SER A 27 -5.35 19.35 -11.25
N ARG A 28 -4.12 19.15 -10.75
CA ARG A 28 -3.54 20.03 -9.72
C ARG A 28 -3.37 21.46 -10.21
N ILE A 29 -2.85 21.65 -11.43
CA ILE A 29 -2.70 22.96 -12.05
C ILE A 29 -4.07 23.63 -12.22
N LEU A 30 -5.07 22.90 -12.72
CA LEU A 30 -6.41 23.44 -12.94
C LEU A 30 -7.09 23.85 -11.63
N VAL A 31 -7.01 23.04 -10.58
CA VAL A 31 -7.60 23.36 -9.28
C VAL A 31 -6.96 24.58 -8.63
N ASN A 32 -5.69 24.86 -8.91
CA ASN A 32 -5.05 26.08 -8.41
C ASN A 32 -5.45 27.34 -9.20
N VAL A 33 -6.11 27.20 -10.36
CA VAL A 33 -6.49 28.30 -11.26
C VAL A 33 -8.00 28.55 -11.24
N PHE A 34 -8.81 27.53 -10.95
CA PHE A 34 -10.27 27.61 -10.96
C PHE A 34 -10.86 27.23 -9.60
N GLU A 35 -12.03 27.77 -9.26
CA GLU A 35 -12.77 27.36 -8.06
C GLU A 35 -13.45 26.01 -8.32
N PHE A 36 -13.12 25.01 -7.51
CA PHE A 36 -13.75 23.69 -7.52
C PHE A 36 -14.63 23.47 -6.29
N PRO A 37 -15.62 22.54 -6.34
CA PRO A 37 -16.39 22.15 -5.17
C PRO A 37 -15.50 21.72 -3.99
N LEU A 38 -15.87 22.11 -2.77
CA LEU A 38 -15.10 21.88 -1.53
C LEU A 38 -14.61 20.44 -1.35
N LEU A 39 -15.43 19.45 -1.71
CA LEU A 39 -15.07 18.02 -1.60
C LEU A 39 -13.95 17.61 -2.55
N LEU A 40 -13.87 18.20 -3.74
CA LEU A 40 -12.80 17.90 -4.71
C LEU A 40 -11.50 18.59 -4.31
N ASP A 41 -11.59 19.79 -3.76
CA ASP A 41 -10.43 20.55 -3.30
C ASP A 41 -9.85 19.95 -2.00
N GLY A 42 -10.70 19.68 -1.01
CA GLY A 42 -10.29 19.16 0.30
C GLY A 42 -9.88 17.68 0.34
N SER A 43 -10.21 16.88 -0.68
CA SER A 43 -9.83 15.45 -0.72
C SER A 43 -8.50 15.18 -1.41
N ARG A 44 -7.99 16.15 -2.19
CA ARG A 44 -6.79 16.00 -3.00
C ARG A 44 -5.54 16.09 -2.12
N ASP A 45 -4.59 15.18 -2.33
CA ASP A 45 -3.31 15.13 -1.62
C ASP A 45 -3.39 15.03 -0.08
N VAL A 46 -4.60 14.81 0.45
CA VAL A 46 -4.91 14.91 1.88
C VAL A 46 -4.15 13.89 2.72
N ASP A 47 -3.93 12.66 2.21
CA ASP A 47 -3.17 11.66 2.95
C ASP A 47 -1.70 12.07 3.06
N PHE A 48 -1.14 12.67 2.00
CA PHE A 48 0.23 13.18 2.02
C PHE A 48 0.36 14.38 2.95
N GLU A 49 -0.61 15.30 2.93
CA GLU A 49 -0.64 16.46 3.83
C GLU A 49 -0.70 16.02 5.30
N ILE A 50 -1.65 15.15 5.65
CA ILE A 50 -1.80 14.57 7.00
C ILE A 50 -0.47 13.96 7.46
N LEU A 51 0.21 13.23 6.57
CA LEU A 51 1.49 12.60 6.87
C LEU A 51 2.60 13.62 7.14
N LEU A 52 2.72 14.67 6.32
CA LEU A 52 3.72 15.72 6.52
C LEU A 52 3.42 16.56 7.77
N LEU A 53 2.16 16.85 8.07
CA LEU A 53 1.75 17.54 9.29
C LEU A 53 2.09 16.70 10.53
N GLY A 54 1.84 15.38 10.50
CA GLY A 54 2.26 14.47 11.54
C GLY A 54 3.78 14.48 11.78
N LEU A 55 4.59 14.56 10.71
CA LEU A 55 6.06 14.72 10.85
C LEU A 55 6.43 16.01 11.59
N LYS A 56 5.69 17.10 11.39
CA LYS A 56 5.96 18.41 12.03
C LYS A 56 5.72 18.41 13.54
N ASN A 57 4.86 17.52 14.06
CA ASN A 57 4.71 17.34 15.50
C ASN A 57 6.00 16.79 16.14
N GLY A 58 6.90 16.24 15.33
CA GLY A 58 8.16 15.64 15.76
C GLY A 58 7.98 14.19 16.17
N LEU A 59 9.11 13.52 16.35
CA LEU A 59 9.19 12.08 16.58
C LEU A 59 8.34 11.57 17.76
N VAL A 60 8.29 12.38 18.83
CA VAL A 60 7.61 12.08 20.09
C VAL A 60 6.11 12.29 19.96
N ASN A 61 5.68 13.29 19.20
CA ASN A 61 4.27 13.70 19.11
C ASN A 61 3.66 13.36 17.75
N PHE A 62 4.25 12.41 17.01
CA PHE A 62 3.83 12.07 15.64
C PHE A 62 2.35 11.68 15.54
N TYR A 63 1.79 11.11 16.62
CA TYR A 63 0.41 10.67 16.72
C TYR A 63 -0.52 11.68 17.40
N ASP A 64 -0.01 12.85 17.76
CA ASP A 64 -0.84 13.91 18.33
C ASP A 64 -1.80 14.45 17.26
N PRO A 65 -3.01 14.91 17.65
CA PRO A 65 -3.98 15.43 16.72
C PRO A 65 -3.38 16.51 15.82
N ILE A 66 -3.65 16.42 14.53
CA ILE A 66 -3.33 17.46 13.56
C ILE A 66 -4.59 18.23 13.22
N VAL A 67 -4.46 19.54 13.04
CA VAL A 67 -5.57 20.36 12.54
C VAL A 67 -5.73 20.07 11.05
N VAL A 68 -6.77 19.30 10.70
CA VAL A 68 -7.12 19.01 9.30
C VAL A 68 -8.12 20.05 8.77
N PRO A 69 -8.11 20.35 7.45
CA PRO A 69 -9.09 21.23 6.83
C PRO A 69 -10.55 20.79 7.08
N GLU A 70 -11.47 21.75 7.07
CA GLU A 70 -12.90 21.47 7.26
C GLU A 70 -13.42 20.54 6.15
N GLY A 71 -14.11 19.46 6.54
CA GLY A 71 -14.60 18.42 5.61
C GLY A 71 -13.61 17.28 5.35
N VAL A 72 -12.37 17.36 5.86
CA VAL A 72 -11.44 16.24 5.88
C VAL A 72 -11.67 15.41 7.14
N PRO A 73 -11.97 14.11 7.01
CA PRO A 73 -12.10 13.26 8.18
C PRO A 73 -10.74 13.10 8.88
N ASP A 74 -10.73 13.25 10.21
CA ASP A 74 -9.54 13.08 11.06
C ASP A 74 -9.14 11.60 11.09
N TRP A 75 -8.19 11.24 10.24
CA TRP A 75 -7.69 9.87 10.13
C TRP A 75 -6.40 9.79 10.95
N PRO A 76 -6.40 9.13 12.13
CA PRO A 76 -5.18 8.97 12.88
C PRO A 76 -4.16 8.25 12.01
N PRO A 77 -2.88 8.65 12.03
CA PRO A 77 -1.88 8.02 11.20
C PRO A 77 -1.79 6.53 11.59
N TYR A 78 -2.28 5.64 10.72
CA TYR A 78 -2.17 4.18 10.88
C TYR A 78 -0.75 3.67 10.61
N TYR A 79 0.18 4.60 10.45
CA TYR A 79 1.52 4.37 10.01
C TYR A 79 2.42 3.96 11.17
N LEU A 80 3.30 2.99 10.92
CA LEU A 80 4.34 2.62 11.86
C LEU A 80 5.46 3.68 11.90
N TYR A 81 6.19 3.77 13.00
CA TYR A 81 7.10 4.85 13.37
C TYR A 81 8.30 4.94 12.44
N PHE A 82 8.68 3.81 11.85
CA PHE A 82 9.70 3.81 10.80
C PHE A 82 9.27 4.57 9.54
N TRP A 83 7.97 4.85 9.37
CA TRP A 83 7.46 5.81 8.39
C TRP A 83 8.13 7.18 8.55
N TYR A 84 8.25 7.67 9.79
CA TYR A 84 8.89 8.94 10.09
C TYR A 84 10.29 9.00 9.48
N PHE A 85 11.10 7.96 9.67
CA PHE A 85 12.47 7.95 9.18
C PHE A 85 12.59 7.74 7.67
N ILE A 86 11.76 6.87 7.08
CA ILE A 86 11.82 6.62 5.63
C ILE A 86 11.43 7.89 4.86
N PHE A 87 10.45 8.64 5.37
CA PHE A 87 9.88 9.79 4.67
C PHE A 87 10.25 11.15 5.27
N TYR A 88 11.14 11.19 6.26
CA TYR A 88 11.71 12.43 6.77
C TYR A 88 12.23 13.36 5.65
N PRO A 89 12.91 12.87 4.59
CA PRO A 89 13.32 13.74 3.48
C PRO A 89 12.15 14.46 2.79
N MET A 90 10.96 13.86 2.74
CA MET A 90 9.76 14.51 2.16
C MET A 90 9.25 15.66 3.03
N GLY A 91 9.51 15.64 4.34
CA GLY A 91 9.20 16.75 5.25
C GLY A 91 10.16 17.94 5.11
N LEU A 92 11.28 17.78 4.40
CA LEU A 92 12.27 18.84 4.18
C LEU A 92 12.06 19.63 2.88
N VAL A 93 11.22 19.12 1.98
CA VAL A 93 10.91 19.77 0.70
C VAL A 93 9.59 20.53 0.78
N PRO A 94 9.41 21.61 -0.02
CA PRO A 94 8.12 22.28 -0.13
C PRO A 94 7.01 21.30 -0.51
N PHE A 95 5.81 21.46 0.07
CA PHE A 95 4.68 20.53 -0.12
C PHE A 95 4.41 20.22 -1.59
N ASP A 96 4.25 21.26 -2.42
CA ASP A 96 3.97 21.10 -3.85
C ASP A 96 5.05 20.30 -4.57
N VAL A 97 6.32 20.52 -4.24
CA VAL A 97 7.44 19.77 -4.81
C VAL A 97 7.41 18.31 -4.34
N GLY A 98 7.14 18.09 -3.05
CA GLY A 98 7.00 16.76 -2.46
C GLY A 98 5.92 15.94 -3.14
N VAL A 99 4.75 16.54 -3.43
CA VAL A 99 3.63 15.91 -4.14
C VAL A 99 4.05 15.38 -5.52
N TYR A 100 4.76 16.19 -6.31
CA TYR A 100 5.22 15.76 -7.64
C TYR A 100 6.30 14.68 -7.57
N ILE A 101 7.23 14.78 -6.62
CA ILE A 101 8.22 13.70 -6.38
C ILE A 101 7.50 12.40 -6.04
N TRP A 102 6.46 12.48 -5.20
CA TRP A 102 5.67 11.34 -4.77
C TRP A 102 4.96 10.64 -5.94
N ASP A 103 4.36 11.42 -6.84
CA ASP A 103 3.73 10.90 -8.04
C ASP A 103 4.71 10.21 -9.00
N ILE A 104 5.90 10.79 -9.19
CA ILE A 104 6.97 10.18 -10.00
C ILE A 104 7.39 8.86 -9.37
N LEU A 105 7.59 8.84 -8.05
CA LEU A 105 7.92 7.62 -7.32
C LEU A 105 6.81 6.57 -7.46
N ARG A 106 5.53 6.97 -7.37
CA ARG A 106 4.38 6.08 -7.61
C ARG A 106 4.42 5.49 -9.01
N LEU A 107 4.63 6.32 -10.03
CA LEU A 107 4.69 5.89 -11.43
C LEU A 107 5.81 4.86 -11.65
N ILE A 108 7.03 5.15 -11.18
CA ILE A 108 8.19 4.26 -11.34
C ILE A 108 7.94 2.92 -10.64
N THR A 109 7.54 2.95 -9.37
CA THR A 109 7.35 1.74 -8.55
C THR A 109 6.17 0.90 -9.05
N SER A 110 5.06 1.53 -9.43
CA SER A 110 3.87 0.82 -9.93
C SER A 110 4.11 0.26 -11.33
N SER A 111 4.84 0.98 -12.18
CA SER A 111 5.28 0.44 -13.48
C SER A 111 6.17 -0.78 -13.29
N TYR A 112 7.10 -0.74 -12.33
CA TYR A 112 7.92 -1.90 -11.98
C TYR A 112 7.05 -3.07 -11.49
N VAL A 113 6.06 -2.81 -10.65
CA VAL A 113 5.09 -3.83 -10.18
C VAL A 113 4.35 -4.46 -11.36
N VAL A 114 3.87 -3.67 -12.32
CA VAL A 114 3.19 -4.17 -13.53
C VAL A 114 4.14 -5.05 -14.36
N LEU A 115 5.37 -4.59 -14.57
CA LEU A 115 6.40 -5.28 -15.37
C LEU A 115 6.99 -6.52 -14.69
N ARG A 116 6.79 -6.71 -13.39
CA ARG A 116 7.30 -7.88 -12.67
C ARG A 116 6.20 -8.82 -12.22
N GLY A 117 5.04 -8.26 -11.85
CA GLY A 117 3.84 -8.99 -11.47
C GLY A 117 3.38 -9.96 -12.55
N PHE A 118 3.49 -9.62 -13.84
CA PHE A 118 3.09 -10.54 -14.91
C PHE A 118 3.90 -11.84 -14.95
N LYS A 119 5.14 -11.84 -14.43
CA LYS A 119 5.95 -13.06 -14.36
C LYS A 119 5.42 -14.05 -13.31
N ILE A 120 4.65 -13.54 -12.34
CA ILE A 120 4.02 -14.33 -11.28
C ILE A 120 2.65 -14.85 -11.74
N ILE A 121 1.92 -14.04 -12.51
CA ILE A 121 0.54 -14.32 -12.92
C ILE A 121 0.52 -15.02 -14.28
N LYS A 122 0.24 -16.32 -14.28
CA LYS A 122 0.21 -17.12 -15.50
C LYS A 122 -1.17 -17.10 -16.17
N ASN A 123 -2.23 -16.93 -15.38
CA ASN A 123 -3.59 -16.91 -15.89
C ASN A 123 -3.95 -15.53 -16.49
N ARG A 124 -4.39 -15.51 -17.76
CA ARG A 124 -4.72 -14.27 -18.50
C ARG A 124 -5.88 -13.49 -17.86
N THR A 125 -6.89 -14.16 -17.34
CA THR A 125 -8.03 -13.51 -16.69
C THR A 125 -7.61 -12.88 -15.38
N ASN A 126 -6.82 -13.58 -14.57
CA ASN A 126 -6.27 -13.05 -13.32
C ASN A 126 -5.35 -11.84 -13.58
N LEU A 127 -4.57 -11.87 -14.66
CA LEU A 127 -3.72 -10.74 -15.07
C LEU A 127 -4.53 -9.50 -15.44
N LYS A 128 -5.66 -9.67 -16.13
CA LYS A 128 -6.56 -8.54 -16.44
C LYS A 128 -7.16 -7.94 -15.17
N TRP A 129 -7.61 -8.79 -14.24
CA TRP A 129 -8.11 -8.33 -12.95
C TRP A 129 -7.04 -7.62 -12.13
N PHE A 130 -5.81 -8.12 -12.15
CA PHE A 130 -4.67 -7.43 -11.55
C PHE A 130 -4.53 -6.02 -12.10
N TYR A 131 -4.48 -5.87 -13.42
CA TYR A 131 -4.30 -4.57 -14.07
C TYR A 131 -5.46 -3.63 -13.83
N PHE A 132 -6.69 -4.13 -13.80
CA PHE A 132 -7.83 -3.34 -13.38
C PHE A 132 -7.65 -2.81 -11.95
N THR A 133 -7.35 -3.70 -10.99
CA THR A 133 -7.13 -3.28 -9.59
C THR A 133 -5.94 -2.34 -9.41
N VAL A 134 -4.87 -2.53 -10.21
CA VAL A 134 -3.71 -1.64 -10.23
C VAL A 134 -4.09 -0.27 -10.79
N ALA A 135 -4.82 -0.19 -11.90
CA ALA A 135 -5.20 1.08 -12.52
C ALA A 135 -6.11 1.90 -11.60
N VAL A 136 -7.16 1.27 -11.06
CA VAL A 136 -8.11 1.92 -10.14
C VAL A 136 -7.40 2.32 -8.85
N GLY A 137 -6.63 1.40 -8.25
CA GLY A 137 -5.86 1.68 -7.04
C GLY A 137 -4.85 2.80 -7.24
N PHE A 138 -4.13 2.82 -8.36
CA PHE A 138 -3.16 3.86 -8.70
C PHE A 138 -3.81 5.24 -8.86
N PHE A 139 -4.99 5.31 -9.48
CA PHE A 139 -5.73 6.56 -9.60
C PHE A 139 -6.15 7.09 -8.23
N ILE A 140 -6.76 6.24 -7.40
CA ILE A 140 -7.25 6.63 -6.06
C ILE A 140 -6.07 7.01 -5.17
N ASP A 141 -5.04 6.17 -5.12
CA ASP A 141 -3.81 6.44 -4.39
C ASP A 141 -3.12 7.71 -4.88
N GLY A 142 -3.29 8.07 -6.16
CA GLY A 142 -2.82 9.33 -6.73
C GLY A 142 -3.64 10.56 -6.38
N TRP A 143 -4.95 10.43 -6.35
CA TRP A 143 -5.84 11.53 -5.95
C TRP A 143 -5.60 11.95 -4.50
N TYR A 144 -5.56 10.97 -3.58
CA TYR A 144 -5.31 11.22 -2.16
C TYR A 144 -3.82 11.34 -1.82
N ASN A 145 -2.95 10.99 -2.78
CA ASN A 145 -1.50 10.98 -2.65
C ASN A 145 -0.97 10.08 -1.52
N ASN A 146 -1.59 8.91 -1.39
CA ASN A 146 -1.29 7.91 -0.37
C ASN A 146 -0.01 7.09 -0.75
N CYS A 147 0.37 6.14 0.08
CA CYS A 147 1.59 5.34 -0.04
C CYS A 147 1.33 3.85 -0.35
N ASN A 148 0.12 3.45 -0.75
CA ASN A 148 -0.21 2.03 -0.94
C ASN A 148 0.60 1.39 -2.06
N PHE A 149 1.05 2.19 -3.03
CA PHE A 149 1.96 1.74 -4.08
C PHE A 149 3.27 1.17 -3.52
N LEU A 150 3.81 1.74 -2.43
CA LEU A 150 5.03 1.25 -1.78
C LEU A 150 4.78 -0.07 -1.07
N ILE A 151 3.62 -0.23 -0.44
CA ILE A 151 3.22 -1.47 0.21
C ILE A 151 3.28 -2.61 -0.80
N ILE A 152 2.65 -2.43 -1.96
CA ILE A 152 2.60 -3.46 -3.01
C ILE A 152 3.96 -3.71 -3.62
N PHE A 153 4.74 -2.65 -3.81
CA PHE A 153 6.12 -2.77 -4.24
C PHE A 153 6.92 -3.66 -3.27
N PHE A 154 6.87 -3.39 -1.97
CA PHE A 154 7.56 -4.19 -0.97
C PHE A 154 7.02 -5.63 -0.86
N LEU A 155 5.70 -5.84 -0.94
CA LEU A 155 5.11 -7.18 -0.95
C LEU A 155 5.51 -7.99 -2.18
N LEU A 156 5.61 -7.36 -3.35
CA LEU A 156 6.13 -8.00 -4.55
C LEU A 156 7.60 -8.42 -4.38
N PHE A 157 8.43 -7.55 -3.79
CA PHE A 157 9.83 -7.87 -3.47
C PHE A 157 9.94 -8.97 -2.41
N SER A 158 9.06 -8.96 -1.42
CA SER A 158 8.95 -10.03 -0.43
C SER A 158 8.67 -11.37 -1.12
N TYR A 159 7.60 -11.44 -1.91
CA TYR A 159 7.21 -12.64 -2.65
C TYR A 159 8.28 -13.13 -3.63
N THR A 160 8.86 -12.24 -4.42
CA THR A 160 9.89 -12.64 -5.40
C THR A 160 11.22 -13.05 -4.75
N SER A 161 11.51 -12.58 -3.53
CA SER A 161 12.64 -13.05 -2.74
C SER A 161 12.38 -14.44 -2.16
N LEU A 162 11.15 -14.71 -1.72
CA LEU A 162 10.71 -16.04 -1.28
C LEU A 162 10.88 -17.08 -2.40
N GLU A 163 10.46 -16.79 -3.62
CA GLU A 163 10.61 -17.70 -4.79
C GLU A 163 12.08 -17.96 -5.19
N LYS A 164 13.04 -17.18 -4.64
CA LYS A 164 14.49 -17.37 -4.83
C LYS A 164 15.16 -17.95 -3.58
N ASP A 165 14.38 -18.55 -2.68
CA ASP A 165 14.84 -19.14 -1.42
C ASP A 165 15.54 -18.14 -0.47
N LYS A 166 15.29 -16.83 -0.62
CA LYS A 166 15.84 -15.77 0.24
C LYS A 166 14.85 -15.35 1.32
N MET A 167 14.59 -16.24 2.28
CA MET A 167 13.54 -16.04 3.31
C MET A 167 13.76 -14.80 4.19
N TRP A 168 14.99 -14.53 4.64
CA TRP A 168 15.28 -13.32 5.44
C TRP A 168 15.01 -12.03 4.67
N LEU A 169 15.41 -11.99 3.40
CA LEU A 169 15.16 -10.84 2.53
C LEU A 169 13.65 -10.67 2.27
N SER A 170 12.93 -11.78 2.10
CA SER A 170 11.46 -11.79 2.03
C SER A 170 10.84 -11.15 3.28
N GLY A 171 11.33 -11.53 4.46
CA GLY A 171 10.90 -10.99 5.74
C GLY A 171 11.19 -9.50 5.93
N ILE A 172 12.37 -9.02 5.53
CA ILE A 172 12.73 -7.60 5.57
C ILE A 172 11.79 -6.78 4.70
N PHE A 173 11.55 -7.21 3.44
CA PHE A 173 10.62 -6.50 2.57
C PHE A 173 9.18 -6.56 3.08
N PHE A 174 8.76 -7.68 3.66
CA PHE A 174 7.46 -7.75 4.33
C PHE A 174 7.37 -6.74 5.49
N ALA A 175 8.38 -6.66 6.36
CA ALA A 175 8.41 -5.71 7.47
C ALA A 175 8.37 -4.26 6.96
N LEU A 176 9.04 -3.94 5.85
CA LEU A 176 8.92 -2.62 5.22
C LEU A 176 7.52 -2.37 4.65
N SER A 177 6.78 -3.40 4.23
CA SER A 177 5.40 -3.24 3.76
C SER A 177 4.40 -2.97 4.88
N THR A 178 4.73 -3.28 6.15
CA THR A 178 3.83 -3.03 7.29
C THR A 178 3.80 -1.57 7.72
N ILE A 179 4.34 -0.66 6.91
CA ILE A 179 4.11 0.79 6.97
C ILE A 179 2.65 1.06 7.34
N LYS A 180 1.71 0.38 6.68
CA LYS A 180 0.35 0.22 7.17
C LYS A 180 0.18 -1.20 7.71
N ILE A 181 -0.43 -1.33 8.89
CA ILE A 181 -0.58 -2.61 9.56
C ILE A 181 -1.39 -3.63 8.75
N ASN A 182 -2.28 -3.17 7.86
CA ASN A 182 -3.11 -4.02 6.98
C ASN A 182 -2.29 -5.04 6.16
N SER A 183 -1.04 -4.72 5.83
CA SER A 183 -0.13 -5.62 5.11
C SER A 183 0.17 -6.91 5.88
N ILE A 184 -0.11 -6.98 7.19
CA ILE A 184 0.04 -8.19 8.01
C ILE A 184 -0.77 -9.37 7.47
N LEU A 185 -1.88 -9.11 6.77
CA LEU A 185 -2.71 -10.14 6.13
C LEU A 185 -1.92 -10.95 5.08
N PHE A 186 -0.79 -10.44 4.59
CA PHE A 186 0.10 -11.15 3.67
C PHE A 186 0.57 -12.49 4.23
N LEU A 187 0.88 -12.58 5.53
CA LEU A 187 1.35 -13.83 6.14
C LEU A 187 0.26 -14.92 6.16
N PRO A 188 -0.98 -14.66 6.63
CA PRO A 188 -2.10 -15.57 6.46
C PRO A 188 -2.30 -16.01 5.00
N VAL A 189 -2.22 -15.09 4.04
CA VAL A 189 -2.37 -15.43 2.62
C VAL A 189 -1.26 -16.37 2.15
N LEU A 190 0.01 -16.12 2.51
CA LEU A 190 1.11 -17.03 2.17
C LEU A 190 0.97 -18.41 2.82
N LEU A 191 0.46 -18.48 4.07
CA LEU A 191 0.19 -19.75 4.76
C LEU A 191 -0.94 -20.53 4.08
N ILE A 192 -2.07 -19.87 3.76
CA ILE A 192 -3.22 -20.47 3.07
C ILE A 192 -2.82 -20.94 1.66
N ALA A 193 -2.04 -20.11 0.96
CA ALA A 193 -1.44 -20.45 -0.33
C ALA A 193 -0.33 -21.51 -0.24
N LYS A 194 0.02 -21.96 0.98
CA LYS A 194 1.07 -22.94 1.29
C LYS A 194 2.44 -22.55 0.70
N LYS A 195 2.70 -21.26 0.58
CA LYS A 195 3.98 -20.68 0.15
C LYS A 195 5.01 -20.67 1.27
N ILE A 196 4.55 -20.62 2.52
CA ILE A 196 5.37 -20.74 3.72
C ILE A 196 4.71 -21.71 4.71
N LYS A 197 5.48 -22.25 5.66
CA LYS A 197 4.98 -23.03 6.80
C LYS A 197 4.97 -22.18 8.06
N VAL A 198 4.26 -22.62 9.10
CA VAL A 198 4.20 -21.93 10.40
C VAL A 198 5.60 -21.68 10.98
N LYS A 199 6.51 -22.66 10.87
CA LYS A 199 7.91 -22.50 11.33
C LYS A 199 8.69 -21.41 10.58
N ASP A 200 8.29 -21.08 9.35
CA ASP A 200 8.96 -20.07 8.53
C ASP A 200 8.51 -18.65 8.93
N LEU A 201 7.48 -18.50 9.78
CA LEU A 201 7.02 -17.19 10.27
C LEU A 201 8.12 -16.43 11.02
N ILE A 202 9.09 -17.13 11.60
CA ILE A 202 10.23 -16.51 12.29
C ILE A 202 10.99 -15.53 11.37
N TYR A 203 11.11 -15.83 10.08
CA TYR A 203 11.79 -14.98 9.11
C TYR A 203 11.07 -13.66 8.86
N TYR A 204 9.77 -13.59 9.14
CA TYR A 204 8.93 -12.41 8.94
C TYR A 204 8.71 -11.64 10.25
N ILE A 205 8.50 -12.37 11.35
CA ILE A 205 8.26 -11.79 12.67
C ILE A 205 9.50 -11.07 13.19
N ILE A 206 10.71 -11.65 13.06
CA ILE A 206 11.93 -11.02 13.60
C ILE A 206 12.20 -9.66 12.94
N PRO A 207 12.24 -9.52 11.59
CA PRO A 207 12.40 -8.20 10.96
C PRO A 207 11.31 -7.20 11.35
N PHE A 208 10.06 -7.63 11.46
CA PHE A 208 8.96 -6.79 11.92
C PHE A 208 9.19 -6.28 13.35
N MET A 209 9.57 -7.16 14.28
CA MET A 209 9.87 -6.79 15.67
C MET A 209 11.04 -5.82 15.76
N LEU A 210 12.06 -5.96 14.90
CA LEU A 210 13.18 -5.02 14.82
C LEU A 210 12.73 -3.62 14.36
N LEU A 211 11.84 -3.52 13.38
CA LEU A 211 11.25 -2.23 12.99
C LEU A 211 10.37 -1.64 14.09
N CYS A 212 9.77 -2.48 14.92
CA CYS A 212 8.96 -2.07 16.07
C CYS A 212 9.79 -1.77 17.34
N LEU A 213 11.11 -1.96 17.31
CA LEU A 213 11.99 -1.76 18.48
C LEU A 213 11.83 -0.37 19.13
N PRO A 214 11.68 0.74 18.39
CA PRO A 214 11.43 2.04 19.02
C PRO A 214 10.16 2.07 19.88
N TYR A 215 9.08 1.40 19.46
CA TYR A 215 7.87 1.30 20.27
C TYR A 215 8.08 0.46 21.53
N ILE A 216 8.84 -0.61 21.41
CA ILE A 216 9.14 -1.49 22.55
C ILE A 216 9.97 -0.76 23.60
N ILE A 217 10.90 0.09 23.17
CA ILE A 217 11.75 0.91 24.06
C ILE A 217 10.95 2.05 24.70
N PHE A 218 9.98 2.63 23.98
CA PHE A 218 9.17 3.75 24.43
C PHE A 218 7.70 3.34 24.61
N PRO A 219 7.31 2.78 25.78
CA PRO A 219 6.01 2.14 25.97
C PRO A 219 4.81 3.07 25.78
N GLY A 220 4.97 4.39 26.00
CA GLY A 220 3.93 5.37 25.70
C GLY A 220 3.51 5.37 24.22
N TYR A 221 4.47 5.28 23.29
CA TYR A 221 4.19 5.20 21.86
C TYR A 221 3.61 3.85 21.45
N LEU A 222 4.02 2.77 22.11
CA LEU A 222 3.42 1.47 21.88
C LEU A 222 1.93 1.49 22.24
N ILE A 223 1.57 2.05 23.39
CA ILE A 223 0.17 2.19 23.81
C ILE A 223 -0.59 3.07 22.82
N GLN A 224 -0.07 4.25 22.48
CA GLN A 224 -0.71 5.17 21.54
C GLN A 224 -0.92 4.53 20.16
N MET A 225 0.07 3.82 19.63
CA MET A 225 -0.03 3.10 18.36
C MET A 225 -1.11 2.01 18.42
N LEU A 226 -1.11 1.17 19.47
CA LEU A 226 -2.12 0.12 19.65
C LEU A 226 -3.52 0.71 19.78
N THR A 227 -3.67 1.80 20.54
CA THR A 227 -4.94 2.53 20.68
C THR A 227 -5.40 3.07 19.33
N ASN A 228 -4.53 3.68 18.52
CA ASN A 228 -4.87 4.19 17.19
C ASN A 228 -5.31 3.10 16.21
N TRP A 229 -4.74 1.90 16.32
CA TRP A 229 -5.14 0.76 15.48
C TRP A 229 -6.56 0.30 15.81
N ILE A 230 -6.91 0.27 17.10
CA ILE A 230 -8.20 -0.22 17.60
C ILE A 230 -9.27 0.90 17.60
N ASN A 231 -8.87 2.18 17.59
CA ASN A 231 -9.79 3.32 17.62
C ASN A 231 -10.74 3.32 16.42
N VAL A 232 -12.04 3.37 16.69
CA VAL A 232 -13.07 3.47 15.65
C VAL A 232 -13.12 4.91 15.15
N THR A 233 -12.95 5.09 13.84
CA THR A 233 -13.07 6.41 13.21
C THR A 233 -14.51 6.92 13.38
N PRO A 234 -14.73 8.14 13.93
CA PRO A 234 -16.06 8.72 14.05
C PRO A 234 -16.77 8.76 12.68
N GLY A 235 -18.01 8.27 12.61
CA GLY A 235 -18.80 8.19 11.36
C GLY A 235 -18.72 6.88 10.59
N ILE A 236 -17.79 5.97 10.94
CA ILE A 236 -17.77 4.58 10.45
C ILE A 236 -18.28 3.69 11.58
N GLN A 237 -19.60 3.67 11.79
CA GLN A 237 -20.27 2.70 12.65
C GLN A 237 -20.87 1.61 11.77
N GLY A 238 -20.31 0.41 11.82
CA GLY A 238 -20.99 -0.75 11.26
C GLY A 238 -21.86 -1.47 12.28
N LEU A 239 -22.51 -2.53 11.82
CA LEU A 239 -23.35 -3.43 12.62
C LEU A 239 -22.52 -4.23 13.65
N THR A 240 -21.22 -4.39 13.43
CA THR A 240 -20.32 -5.13 14.34
C THR A 240 -19.08 -4.31 14.73
N PHE A 241 -18.46 -4.69 15.85
CA PHE A 241 -17.17 -4.11 16.28
C PHE A 241 -16.02 -4.38 15.30
N LEU A 242 -16.19 -5.33 14.37
CA LEU A 242 -15.23 -5.64 13.32
C LEU A 242 -15.36 -4.71 12.12
N ASP A 243 -16.51 -4.08 11.91
CA ASP A 243 -16.79 -3.32 10.69
C ASP A 243 -15.85 -2.12 10.51
N PRO A 244 -15.49 -1.34 11.54
CA PRO A 244 -14.48 -0.30 11.39
C PRO A 244 -13.10 -0.86 11.05
N ILE A 245 -12.75 -2.04 11.57
CA ILE A 245 -11.47 -2.72 11.31
C ILE A 245 -11.44 -3.24 9.86
N ILE A 246 -12.53 -3.85 9.40
CA ILE A 246 -12.70 -4.33 8.03
C ILE A 246 -12.72 -3.15 7.06
N TRP A 247 -13.39 -2.06 7.40
CA TRP A 247 -13.46 -0.87 6.54
C TRP A 247 -12.10 -0.20 6.37
N LYS A 248 -11.31 -0.10 7.45
CA LYS A 248 -9.89 0.29 7.38
C LYS A 248 -9.06 -0.65 6.50
N ALA A 249 -9.35 -1.94 6.49
CA ALA A 249 -8.64 -2.94 5.70
C ALA A 249 -9.04 -2.95 4.20
N VAL A 250 -10.25 -2.48 3.86
CA VAL A 250 -10.86 -2.60 2.53
C VAL A 250 -11.04 -1.24 1.82
N GLN A 251 -10.42 -0.16 2.33
CA GLN A 251 -10.50 1.15 1.67
C GLN A 251 -10.13 1.05 0.17
N PRO A 252 -10.76 1.83 -0.72
CA PRO A 252 -10.52 1.75 -2.16
C PRO A 252 -9.03 1.89 -2.56
N SER A 253 -8.25 2.62 -1.79
CA SER A 253 -6.80 2.76 -1.95
C SER A 253 -6.02 1.44 -1.70
N HIS A 254 -6.64 0.46 -1.02
CA HIS A 254 -6.15 -0.91 -0.83
C HIS A 254 -6.57 -1.89 -1.93
N LEU A 255 -7.37 -1.49 -2.94
CA LEU A 255 -7.76 -2.39 -4.05
C LEU A 255 -6.55 -3.01 -4.73
N MET A 256 -5.49 -2.23 -4.81
CA MET A 256 -4.20 -2.56 -5.37
C MET A 256 -3.51 -3.69 -4.55
N PHE A 257 -3.64 -3.64 -3.22
CA PHE A 257 -3.17 -4.65 -2.27
C PHE A 257 -4.04 -5.91 -2.31
N LEU A 258 -5.36 -5.74 -2.22
CA LEU A 258 -6.33 -6.84 -2.27
C LEU A 258 -6.23 -7.62 -3.60
N GLY A 259 -6.06 -6.91 -4.71
CA GLY A 259 -5.83 -7.50 -6.02
C GLY A 259 -4.60 -8.40 -6.01
N PHE A 260 -3.46 -7.90 -5.52
CA PHE A 260 -2.23 -8.69 -5.39
C PHE A 260 -2.43 -9.94 -4.52
N MET A 261 -3.14 -9.81 -3.39
CA MET A 261 -3.41 -10.92 -2.47
C MET A 261 -4.30 -12.00 -3.08
N LEU A 262 -5.39 -11.61 -3.73
CA LEU A 262 -6.32 -12.52 -4.41
C LEU A 262 -5.62 -13.32 -5.49
N ILE A 263 -4.72 -12.68 -6.23
CA ILE A 263 -3.93 -13.33 -7.27
C ILE A 263 -3.03 -14.42 -6.70
N LEU A 264 -2.36 -14.17 -5.58
CA LEU A 264 -1.52 -15.17 -4.92
C LEU A 264 -2.33 -16.41 -4.50
N ILE A 265 -3.56 -16.21 -4.02
CA ILE A 265 -4.49 -17.28 -3.70
C ILE A 265 -4.87 -18.04 -4.98
N PHE A 266 -5.34 -17.36 -6.02
CA PHE A 266 -5.83 -18.00 -7.24
C PHE A 266 -4.73 -18.76 -8.00
N GLU A 267 -3.54 -18.18 -8.16
CA GLU A 267 -2.41 -18.88 -8.80
C GLU A 267 -1.96 -20.10 -7.99
N SER A 268 -2.10 -20.05 -6.66
CA SER A 268 -1.78 -21.21 -5.82
C SER A 268 -2.83 -22.32 -5.97
N LEU A 269 -4.12 -21.99 -6.01
CA LEU A 269 -5.21 -22.96 -6.24
C LEU A 269 -5.12 -23.63 -7.62
N ASP A 270 -4.79 -22.88 -8.68
CA ASP A 270 -4.64 -23.43 -10.03
C ASP A 270 -3.47 -24.43 -10.13
N LYS A 271 -2.41 -24.23 -9.34
CA LYS A 271 -1.29 -25.18 -9.25
C LYS A 271 -1.71 -26.51 -8.60
N TYR A 272 -2.62 -26.49 -7.64
CA TYR A 272 -3.15 -27.71 -7.00
C TYR A 272 -4.09 -28.48 -7.91
N LYS A 273 -4.99 -27.79 -8.63
CA LYS A 273 -5.89 -28.45 -9.60
C LYS A 273 -5.14 -29.25 -10.67
N LYS A 274 -3.96 -28.79 -11.10
CA LYS A 274 -3.10 -29.53 -12.06
C LYS A 274 -2.33 -30.70 -11.44
N LYS A 275 -2.12 -30.70 -10.11
CA LYS A 275 -1.38 -31.74 -9.40
C LYS A 275 -2.27 -32.90 -8.95
N ASP A 276 -3.54 -32.62 -8.70
CA ASP A 276 -4.56 -33.62 -8.32
C ASP A 276 -5.25 -34.28 -9.54
N GLN A 277 -4.90 -33.85 -10.76
CA GLN A 277 -5.22 -34.59 -11.98
C GLN A 277 -4.25 -35.77 -12.11
N ILE A 278 -4.65 -36.92 -11.56
CA ILE A 278 -4.03 -38.22 -11.82
C ILE A 278 -4.08 -38.46 -13.34
N ARG A 279 -2.92 -38.75 -13.93
CA ARG A 279 -2.81 -39.24 -15.32
C ARG A 279 -3.38 -40.65 -15.45
#